data_AF-A0A961ERZ7-F1
#
_entry.id   AF-A0A961ERZ7-F1
#
_cell.length_a   1.000
_cell.length_b   1.000
_cell.length_c   1.000
_cell.angle_alpha   90.00
_cell.angle_beta   90.00
_cell.angle_gamma   90.00
#
_symmetry.space_group_name_H-M   'P 1'
#
loop_
_entity.id
_entity.type
_entity.pdbx_description
1 polymer ?
#
loop_
_entity_poly.entity_id
_entity_poly.type
_entity_poly.pdbx_seq_one_letter_code
_entity_poly.pdbx_strand_id
1 'polypeptide(L)'
;RFHKFSPQGVSGVVVIAESHLSIHTWPELGYAALDLFTCSKDMDIEKALKLLKRIFKPGDMVVEYIQRGLMDPTFRKNQRLHQYRQIQLAAGGN
;
A
#
# COMPACT_ATOMS: atom_id res chain seq x y z
N ARG A 1 -2.14 9.56 -14.43
CA ARG A 1 -1.35 10.79 -14.69
C ARG A 1 -0.15 10.81 -13.76
N PHE A 2 1.00 11.27 -14.24
CA PHE A 2 2.21 11.45 -13.43
C PHE A 2 2.56 12.93 -13.33
N HIS A 3 3.10 13.35 -12.20
CA HIS A 3 3.60 14.69 -11.95
C HIS A 3 4.97 14.58 -11.28
N LYS A 4 5.95 15.25 -11.86
CA LYS A 4 7.29 15.38 -11.31
C LYS A 4 7.40 16.73 -10.60
N PHE A 5 7.84 16.73 -9.35
CA PHE A 5 8.06 17.94 -8.58
C PHE A 5 9.47 18.48 -8.78
N SER A 6 9.64 19.76 -8.47
CA SER A 6 10.94 20.43 -8.41
C SER A 6 11.28 20.71 -6.94
N PRO A 7 12.51 20.40 -6.47
CA PRO A 7 13.65 19.93 -7.25
C PRO A 7 13.60 18.43 -7.62
N GLN A 8 12.82 17.61 -6.91
CA GLN A 8 12.75 16.17 -7.10
C GLN A 8 11.43 15.59 -6.56
N GLY A 9 11.24 14.28 -6.74
CA GLY A 9 10.02 13.58 -6.33
C GLY A 9 9.00 13.43 -7.45
N VAL A 10 8.18 12.39 -7.36
CA VAL A 10 7.16 12.05 -8.35
C VAL A 10 5.90 11.56 -7.63
N SER A 11 4.75 12.08 -8.07
CA SER A 11 3.44 11.51 -7.78
C SER A 11 2.84 10.91 -9.04
N GLY A 12 2.29 9.71 -8.94
CA GLY A 12 1.67 9.01 -10.06
C GLY A 12 0.41 8.29 -9.63
N VAL A 13 -0.61 8.33 -10.48
CA VAL A 13 -1.81 7.48 -10.32
C VAL A 13 -2.18 6.85 -11.64
N VAL A 14 -2.43 5.54 -11.61
CA VAL A 14 -3.01 4.76 -12.71
C VAL A 14 -4.37 4.29 -12.23
N VAL A 15 -5.42 4.84 -12.84
CA VAL A 15 -6.79 4.38 -12.61
C VAL A 15 -7.03 3.18 -13.53
N ILE A 16 -7.55 2.11 -12.96
CA ILE A 16 -7.97 0.89 -13.66
C ILE A 16 -9.45 0.65 -13.35
N ALA A 17 -10.13 -0.20 -14.13
CA ALA A 17 -11.58 -0.45 -14.11
C ALA A 17 -12.35 0.11 -12.90
N GLU A 18 -12.16 -0.48 -11.71
CA GLU A 18 -12.85 -0.08 -10.47
C GLU A 18 -11.89 0.20 -9.29
N SER A 19 -10.62 0.50 -9.58
CA SER A 19 -9.59 0.64 -8.54
C SER A 19 -8.41 1.50 -9.04
N HIS A 20 -7.26 1.48 -8.34
CA HIS A 20 -6.13 2.32 -8.72
C HIS A 20 -4.80 1.82 -8.17
N LEU A 21 -3.73 2.24 -8.83
CA LEU A 21 -2.37 2.17 -8.31
C LEU A 21 -1.86 3.60 -8.16
N SER A 22 -1.36 3.95 -6.98
CA SER A 22 -0.72 5.24 -6.72
C SER A 22 0.69 5.07 -6.19
N ILE A 23 1.53 6.07 -6.47
CA ILE A 23 2.87 6.19 -5.92
C ILE A 23 3.19 7.65 -5.63
N HIS A 24 3.86 7.87 -4.51
CA HIS A 24 4.43 9.15 -4.10
C HIS A 24 5.87 8.91 -3.64
N THR A 25 6.83 9.68 -4.15
CA THR A 25 8.25 9.51 -3.81
C THR A 25 8.85 10.76 -3.19
N TRP A 26 9.73 10.54 -2.21
CA TRP A 26 10.56 11.54 -1.54
C TRP A 26 12.03 11.09 -1.62
N PRO A 27 12.72 11.36 -2.74
CA PRO A 27 14.08 10.88 -2.96
C PRO A 27 15.09 11.35 -1.91
N GLU A 28 14.86 12.50 -1.28
CA GLU A 28 15.70 13.09 -0.23
C GLU A 28 15.68 12.27 1.06
N LEU A 29 14.64 11.46 1.25
CA LEU A 29 14.50 10.52 2.36
C LEU A 29 14.78 9.07 1.91
N GLY A 30 15.03 8.83 0.62
CA GLY A 30 15.07 7.49 0.05
C GLY A 30 13.74 6.73 0.19
N TYR A 31 12.61 7.45 0.23
CA TYR A 31 11.29 6.90 0.58
C TYR A 31 10.31 6.93 -0.59
N ALA A 32 9.43 5.93 -0.63
CA ALA A 32 8.27 5.90 -1.51
C ALA A 32 7.06 5.28 -0.79
N ALA A 33 5.90 5.90 -0.94
CA ALA A 33 4.61 5.35 -0.54
C ALA A 33 3.89 4.84 -1.80
N LEU A 34 3.33 3.63 -1.73
CA LEU A 34 2.62 3.00 -2.85
C LEU A 34 1.29 2.40 -2.38
N ASP A 35 0.24 2.60 -3.18
CA ASP A 35 -1.02 1.88 -3.03
C ASP A 35 -1.23 0.96 -4.23
N LEU A 36 -1.53 -0.31 -3.95
CA LEU A 36 -1.96 -1.30 -4.94
C LEU A 36 -3.40 -1.70 -4.63
N PHE A 37 -4.35 -0.92 -5.12
CA PHE A 37 -5.77 -1.23 -4.96
C PHE A 37 -6.27 -1.94 -6.22
N THR A 38 -6.79 -3.15 -6.05
CA THR A 38 -7.35 -3.97 -7.13
C THR A 38 -8.65 -4.62 -6.69
N CYS A 39 -9.60 -4.74 -7.61
CA CYS A 39 -10.80 -5.57 -7.46
C CYS A 39 -10.63 -6.98 -8.07
N SER A 40 -9.53 -7.20 -8.81
CA SER A 40 -9.28 -8.49 -9.46
C SER A 40 -8.71 -9.52 -8.48
N LYS A 41 -9.34 -10.70 -8.42
CA LYS A 41 -8.85 -11.85 -7.66
C LYS A 41 -7.61 -12.50 -8.28
N ASP A 42 -7.36 -12.24 -9.55
CA ASP A 42 -6.26 -12.84 -10.31
C ASP A 42 -4.97 -12.00 -10.23
N MET A 43 -5.00 -10.86 -9.53
CA MET A 43 -3.81 -10.03 -9.34
C MET A 43 -2.84 -10.73 -8.37
N ASP A 44 -1.67 -11.10 -8.89
CA ASP A 44 -0.57 -11.63 -8.08
C ASP A 44 0.19 -10.49 -7.39
N ILE A 45 -0.21 -10.18 -6.15
CA ILE A 45 0.42 -9.14 -5.33
C ILE A 45 1.88 -9.49 -5.01
N GLU A 46 2.21 -10.75 -4.79
CA GLU A 46 3.58 -11.18 -4.49
C GLU A 46 4.53 -10.90 -5.66
N LYS A 47 4.07 -11.12 -6.89
CA LYS A 47 4.82 -10.76 -8.09
C LYS A 47 5.01 -9.25 -8.21
N ALA A 48 3.99 -8.45 -7.88
CA ALA A 48 4.10 -6.99 -7.85
C ALA A 48 5.12 -6.53 -6.79
N LEU A 49 5.06 -7.06 -5.57
CA LEU A 49 6.00 -6.75 -4.50
C LEU A 49 7.44 -7.14 -4.86
N LYS A 50 7.66 -8.33 -5.46
CA LYS A 50 8.97 -8.75 -5.95
C LYS A 50 9.52 -7.79 -7.01
N LEU A 51 8.66 -7.32 -7.92
CA LEU A 51 9.05 -6.31 -8.91
C LEU A 51 9.46 -4.99 -8.24
N LEU A 52 8.67 -4.51 -7.28
CA LEU A 52 8.95 -3.28 -6.54
C LEU A 52 10.27 -3.39 -5.75
N LYS A 53 10.50 -4.49 -5.04
CA LYS A 53 11.77 -4.77 -4.34
C LYS A 53 12.96 -4.73 -5.29
N ARG A 54 12.83 -5.32 -6.48
CA ARG A 54 13.90 -5.34 -7.48
C ARG A 54 14.21 -3.95 -8.06
N ILE A 55 13.18 -3.13 -8.29
CA ILE A 55 13.33 -1.80 -8.88
C ILE A 55 13.87 -0.80 -7.85
N PHE A 56 13.21 -0.71 -6.69
CA PHE A 56 13.54 0.30 -5.68
C PHE A 56 14.70 -0.12 -4.77
N LYS A 57 14.97 -1.42 -4.65
CA LYS A 57 16.00 -2.00 -3.75
C LYS A 57 15.96 -1.36 -2.35
N PRO A 58 14.78 -1.28 -1.71
CA PRO A 58 14.68 -0.57 -0.45
C PRO A 58 15.40 -1.35 0.65
N GLY A 59 16.00 -0.64 1.61
CA GLY A 59 16.59 -1.27 2.79
C GLY A 59 15.52 -1.90 3.69
N ASP A 60 14.32 -1.34 3.71
CA ASP A 60 13.16 -1.87 4.42
C ASP A 60 11.86 -1.72 3.60
N MET A 61 10.91 -2.63 3.76
CA MET A 61 9.62 -2.59 3.07
C MET A 61 8.52 -3.11 3.98
N VAL A 62 7.63 -2.19 4.39
CA VAL A 62 6.40 -2.50 5.12
C VAL A 62 5.24 -2.62 4.13
N VAL A 63 4.46 -3.69 4.26
CA VAL A 63 3.29 -3.94 3.41
C VAL A 63 2.09 -4.23 4.30
N GLU A 64 1.00 -3.50 4.08
CA GLU A 64 -0.28 -3.74 4.74
C GLU A 64 -1.34 -4.16 3.75
N TYR A 65 -2.13 -5.17 4.13
CA TYR A 65 -3.24 -5.68 3.33
C TYR A 65 -4.56 -5.21 3.91
N ILE A 66 -5.29 -4.38 3.15
CA ILE A 66 -6.60 -3.87 3.57
C ILE A 66 -7.67 -4.44 2.64
N GLN A 67 -8.52 -5.31 3.18
CA GLN A 67 -9.67 -5.81 2.44
C GLN A 67 -10.73 -4.71 2.33
N ARG A 68 -11.15 -4.41 1.10
CA ARG A 68 -12.18 -3.40 0.80
C ARG A 68 -13.50 -4.08 0.43
N GLY A 69 -14.60 -3.34 0.55
CA GLY A 69 -15.92 -3.83 0.11
C GLY A 69 -16.56 -4.89 0.99
N LEU A 70 -16.18 -5.01 2.27
CA LEU A 70 -16.89 -5.88 3.23
C LEU A 70 -18.33 -5.40 3.38
N MET A 71 -19.29 -6.08 2.75
CA MET A 71 -20.71 -5.72 2.85
C MET A 71 -21.39 -6.35 4.08
N ASP A 72 -20.82 -7.41 4.64
CA ASP A 72 -21.33 -8.04 5.85
C ASP A 72 -20.95 -7.21 7.11
N PRO A 73 -21.93 -6.71 7.89
CA PRO A 73 -21.70 -5.94 9.11
C PRO A 73 -20.89 -6.68 10.18
N THR A 74 -21.01 -8.02 10.27
CA THR A 74 -20.30 -8.82 11.27
C THR A 74 -18.79 -8.90 10.99
N PHE A 75 -18.40 -9.03 9.72
CA PHE A 75 -17.00 -9.01 9.30
C PHE A 75 -16.33 -7.65 9.54
N ARG A 76 -17.05 -6.53 9.34
CA ARG A 76 -16.52 -5.18 9.62
C ARG A 76 -16.11 -5.00 11.08
N LYS A 77 -16.91 -5.53 12.01
CA LYS A 77 -16.63 -5.41 13.46
C LYS A 77 -15.39 -6.22 13.84
N ASN A 78 -15.25 -7.43 13.31
CA ASN A 78 -14.12 -8.31 13.59
C ASN A 78 -12.80 -7.77 13.01
N GLN A 79 -12.82 -7.19 11.80
CA GLN A 79 -11.63 -6.59 11.20
C GLN A 79 -11.12 -5.38 11.99
N ARG A 80 -12.02 -4.48 12.42
CA ARG A 80 -11.66 -3.35 13.29
C ARG A 80 -10.99 -3.82 14.58
N LEU A 81 -11.52 -4.86 15.21
CA LEU A 81 -10.96 -5.41 16.44
C LEU A 81 -9.57 -6.04 16.21
N HIS A 82 -9.36 -6.72 15.09
CA HIS A 82 -8.03 -7.22 14.73
C HIS A 82 -7.04 -6.10 14.47
N GLN A 83 -7.42 -5.09 13.68
CA GLN A 83 -6.56 -3.94 13.41
C GLN A 83 -6.17 -3.19 14.69
N TYR A 84 -7.13 -3.00 15.61
CA TYR A 84 -6.86 -2.36 16.91
C TYR A 84 -5.86 -3.16 17.76
N ARG A 85 -5.96 -4.51 17.76
CA ARG A 85 -5.00 -5.37 18.46
C ARG A 85 -3.60 -5.31 17.84
N GLN A 86 -3.48 -5.31 16.51
CA GLN A 86 -2.19 -5.19 15.85
C GLN A 86 -1.51 -3.84 16.13
N ILE A 87 -2.28 -2.74 16.17
CA ILE A 87 -1.77 -1.42 16.54
C ILE A 87 -1.26 -1.40 17.99
N GLN A 88 -1.99 -2.02 18.94
CA GLN A 88 -1.55 -2.08 20.33
C GLN A 88 -0.28 -2.95 20.52
N LEU A 89 -0.15 -4.03 19.76
CA LEU A 89 1.07 -4.86 19.78
C LEU A 89 2.26 -4.12 19.19
N ALA A 90 2.08 -3.34 18.12
CA ALA A 90 3.13 -2.51 17.52
C ALA A 90 3.52 -1.30 18.41
N ALA A 91 2.59 -0.77 19.20
CA ALA A 91 2.84 0.34 20.13
C ALA A 91 3.36 -0.10 21.51
N GLY A 92 3.35 -1.40 21.82
CA GLY A 92 3.73 -1.96 23.12
C GLY A 92 5.12 -2.58 23.18
N GLY A 93 5.92 -2.50 22.11
CA GLY A 93 7.30 -3.00 22.08
C GLY A 93 8.29 -1.99 22.67
N ASN A 94 8.58 -2.13 23.97
CA ASN A 94 9.84 -1.70 24.58
C ASN A 94 10.80 -2.90 24.63
#